data_AF-A0A7J9VKM9-F1
#
_entry.id   AF-A0A7J9VKM9-F1
#
_cell.length_a   1.000
_cell.length_b   1.000
_cell.length_c   1.000
_cell.angle_alpha   90.00
_cell.angle_beta   90.00
_cell.angle_gamma   90.00
#
_symmetry.space_group_name_H-M   'P 1'
#
loop_
_entity.id
_entity.type
_entity.pdbx_description
1 polymer ?
#
loop_
_entity_poly.entity_id
_entity_poly.type
_entity_poly.pdbx_seq_one_letter_code
_entity_poly.pdbx_strand_id
1 'polypeptide(L)'
;MDLTYPDEAEEFRAKVREFIAADVPAGWSGLGALTGAEYRTFLAEWRAALAEHDLLAVSWLKEYGGAGLSPLEQVVLAEEFARAGVPAGTENDIFGINLLGNTLIVWGTEEQKRRF
;
A
#
# COMPACT_ATOMS: atom_id res chain seq x y z
N MET A 1 -26.68 10.98 -9.24
CA MET A 1 -25.55 10.19 -8.73
C MET A 1 -24.59 11.18 -8.13
N ASP A 2 -24.34 11.08 -6.84
CA ASP A 2 -23.32 11.87 -6.18
C ASP A 2 -21.97 11.18 -6.36
N LEU A 3 -20.94 11.93 -6.75
CA LEU A 3 -19.59 11.45 -7.02
C LEU A 3 -18.57 12.10 -6.08
N THR A 4 -19.01 12.87 -5.09
CA THR A 4 -18.11 13.44 -4.09
C THR A 4 -17.69 12.38 -3.07
N TYR A 5 -16.44 12.46 -2.63
CA TYR A 5 -15.95 11.65 -1.51
C TYR A 5 -16.63 12.09 -0.20
N PRO A 6 -17.00 11.15 0.68
CA PRO A 6 -17.49 11.47 2.03
C PRO A 6 -16.33 11.99 2.90
N ASP A 7 -16.67 12.68 3.99
CA ASP A 7 -15.69 13.33 4.87
C ASP A 7 -14.66 12.35 5.43
N GLU A 8 -15.05 11.11 5.75
CA GLU A 8 -14.13 10.09 6.27
C GLU A 8 -13.05 9.71 5.26
N ALA A 9 -13.38 9.73 3.96
CA ALA A 9 -12.41 9.45 2.90
C ALA A 9 -11.41 10.61 2.74
N GLU A 10 -11.85 11.85 2.92
CA GLU A 10 -10.98 13.03 2.89
C GLU A 10 -10.09 13.12 4.15
N GLU A 11 -10.59 12.73 5.32
CA GLU A 11 -9.76 12.56 6.52
C GLU A 11 -8.68 11.50 6.34
N PHE A 12 -9.03 10.36 5.73
CA PHE A 12 -8.05 9.33 5.38
C PHE A 12 -7.03 9.85 4.35
N ARG A 13 -7.48 10.59 3.35
CA ARG A 13 -6.60 11.24 2.35
C ARG A 13 -5.56 12.13 3.01
N ALA A 14 -5.95 12.93 4.01
CA ALA A 14 -5.03 13.77 4.76
C ALA A 14 -3.93 12.94 5.46
N LYS A 15 -4.31 11.82 6.10
CA LYS A 15 -3.36 10.91 6.76
C LYS A 15 -2.37 10.28 5.78
N VAL A 16 -2.86 9.86 4.60
CA VAL A 16 -2.01 9.30 3.54
C VAL A 16 -1.01 10.34 3.04
N ARG A 17 -1.43 11.60 2.89
CA ARG A 17 -0.53 12.70 2.48
C ARG A 17 0.55 12.99 3.51
N GLU A 18 0.20 12.94 4.79
CA GLU A 18 1.15 13.11 5.89
C GLU A 18 2.20 12.00 5.88
N PHE A 19 1.78 10.75 5.75
CA PHE A 19 2.67 9.59 5.59
C PHE A 19 3.63 9.76 4.40
N ILE A 20 3.08 10.04 3.20
CA ILE A 20 3.91 10.27 2.00
C ILE A 20 4.93 11.39 2.22
N ALA A 21 4.53 12.49 2.86
CA ALA A 21 5.43 13.60 3.11
C ALA A 21 6.54 13.28 4.12
N ALA A 22 6.30 12.36 5.06
CA ALA A 22 7.26 11.93 6.05
C ALA A 22 8.28 10.93 5.47
N ASP A 23 7.83 9.99 4.65
CA ASP A 23 8.63 8.84 4.24
C ASP A 23 9.21 8.94 2.82
N VAL A 24 8.68 9.82 1.97
CA VAL A 24 9.26 10.02 0.63
C VAL A 24 10.53 10.87 0.73
N PRO A 25 11.65 10.42 0.14
CA PRO A 25 12.92 11.16 0.18
C PRO A 25 12.82 12.58 -0.37
N ALA A 26 13.53 13.51 0.27
CA ALA A 26 13.67 14.87 -0.22
C ALA A 26 14.27 14.88 -1.64
N GLY A 27 13.62 15.61 -2.56
CA GLY A 27 14.05 15.67 -3.95
C GLY A 27 13.48 14.57 -4.86
N TRP A 28 12.56 13.73 -4.35
CA TRP A 28 11.82 12.79 -5.18
C TRP A 28 11.08 13.51 -6.33
N SER A 29 11.30 13.03 -7.55
CA SER A 29 10.69 13.58 -8.76
C SER A 29 9.71 12.62 -9.45
N GLY A 30 9.35 11.52 -8.78
CA GLY A 30 8.36 10.56 -9.25
C GLY A 30 8.96 9.26 -9.81
N LEU A 31 8.07 8.33 -10.18
CA LEU A 31 8.44 7.08 -10.85
C LEU A 31 9.25 7.38 -12.13
N GLY A 32 10.36 6.65 -12.30
CA GLY A 32 11.30 6.83 -13.41
C GLY A 32 12.43 7.83 -13.12
N ALA A 33 12.42 8.51 -11.97
CA ALA A 33 13.52 9.37 -11.53
C ALA A 33 14.81 8.60 -11.20
N LEU A 34 14.68 7.40 -10.64
CA LEU A 34 15.78 6.53 -10.27
C LEU A 34 15.89 5.35 -11.23
N THR A 35 17.12 4.85 -11.43
CA THR A 35 17.36 3.65 -12.23
C THR A 35 18.35 2.71 -11.54
N GLY A 36 18.41 1.46 -12.02
CA GLY A 36 19.45 0.51 -11.60
C GLY A 36 19.48 0.25 -10.09
N ALA A 37 20.64 0.47 -9.47
CA ALA A 37 20.87 0.18 -8.06
C ALA A 37 20.12 1.15 -7.12
N GLU A 38 20.08 2.44 -7.47
CA GLU A 38 19.42 3.47 -6.66
C GLU A 38 17.91 3.19 -6.55
N TYR A 39 17.28 2.81 -7.67
CA TYR A 39 15.87 2.41 -7.66
C TYR A 39 15.61 1.20 -6.75
N ARG A 40 16.51 0.20 -6.76
CA ARG A 40 16.35 -0.99 -5.90
C ARG A 40 16.52 -0.67 -4.42
N THR A 41 17.47 0.21 -4.07
CA THR A 41 17.64 0.68 -2.69
C THR A 41 16.41 1.43 -2.23
N PHE A 42 15.95 2.42 -3.01
CA PHE A 42 14.72 3.15 -2.73
C PHE A 42 13.52 2.22 -2.57
N LEU A 43 13.34 1.26 -3.48
CA LEU A 43 12.21 0.35 -3.42
C LEU A 43 12.24 -0.54 -2.17
N ALA A 44 13.42 -0.97 -1.72
CA ALA A 44 13.58 -1.75 -0.49
C ALA A 44 13.26 -0.92 0.77
N GLU A 45 13.77 0.32 0.83
CA GLU A 45 13.50 1.26 1.93
C GLU A 45 12.02 1.66 1.97
N TRP A 46 11.45 1.98 0.82
CA TRP A 46 10.03 2.31 0.68
C TRP A 46 9.14 1.13 1.08
N ARG A 47 9.48 -0.10 0.67
CA ARG A 47 8.74 -1.30 1.09
C ARG A 47 8.80 -1.50 2.60
N ALA A 48 9.93 -1.20 3.23
CA ALA A 48 10.07 -1.27 4.69
C ALA A 48 9.18 -0.23 5.38
N ALA A 49 9.18 1.02 4.90
CA ALA A 49 8.28 2.07 5.40
C ALA A 49 6.79 1.67 5.25
N LEU A 50 6.39 1.14 4.09
CA LEU A 50 5.04 0.60 3.91
C LEU A 50 4.71 -0.52 4.91
N ALA A 51 5.67 -1.36 5.27
CA ALA A 51 5.46 -2.43 6.25
C ALA A 51 5.25 -1.87 7.67
N GLU A 52 6.04 -0.86 8.06
CA GLU A 52 5.97 -0.21 9.37
C GLU A 52 4.65 0.54 9.58
N HIS A 53 4.02 0.99 8.49
CA HIS A 53 2.75 1.70 8.49
C HIS A 53 1.53 0.81 8.16
N ASP A 54 1.69 -0.52 8.11
CA ASP A 54 0.65 -1.50 7.72
C ASP A 54 0.09 -1.32 6.29
N LEU A 55 0.84 -0.64 5.40
CA LEU A 55 0.42 -0.27 4.04
C LEU A 55 0.84 -1.26 2.93
N LEU A 56 1.35 -2.46 3.26
CA LEU A 56 1.66 -3.49 2.26
C LEU A 56 0.45 -4.35 1.86
N ALA A 57 -0.29 -4.85 2.85
CA ALA A 57 -1.43 -5.75 2.66
C ALA A 57 -2.75 -5.04 3.00
N VAL A 58 -2.98 -3.89 2.37
CA VAL A 58 -4.00 -2.94 2.80
C VAL A 58 -5.43 -3.48 2.77
N SER A 59 -5.72 -4.42 1.88
CA SER A 59 -7.04 -5.04 1.73
C SER A 59 -7.26 -6.21 2.70
N TRP A 60 -6.21 -6.75 3.32
CA TRP A 60 -6.34 -7.88 4.22
C TRP A 60 -6.90 -7.44 5.55
N LEU A 61 -7.68 -8.31 6.18
CA LEU A 61 -8.17 -8.07 7.54
C LEU A 61 -7.02 -7.97 8.53
N LYS A 62 -7.22 -7.17 9.58
CA LYS A 62 -6.22 -6.98 10.65
C LYS A 62 -5.82 -8.29 11.34
N GLU A 63 -6.72 -9.26 11.42
CA GLU A 63 -6.42 -10.58 12.00
C GLU A 63 -5.39 -11.39 11.20
N TYR A 64 -5.18 -11.06 9.92
CA TYR A 64 -4.19 -11.64 9.03
C TYR A 64 -3.03 -10.67 8.73
N GLY A 65 -2.87 -9.61 9.53
CA GLY A 65 -1.74 -8.68 9.43
C GLY A 65 -1.85 -7.61 8.34
N GLY A 66 -3.06 -7.34 7.81
CA GLY A 66 -3.31 -6.20 6.92
C GLY A 66 -3.85 -4.96 7.64
N ALA A 67 -3.97 -3.85 6.91
CA ALA A 67 -4.59 -2.63 7.44
C ALA A 67 -6.12 -2.71 7.58
N GLY A 68 -6.77 -3.62 6.84
CA GLY A 68 -8.23 -3.75 6.81
C GLY A 68 -8.92 -2.53 6.20
N LEU A 69 -8.30 -1.89 5.22
CA LEU A 69 -8.86 -0.71 4.56
C LEU A 69 -10.14 -1.08 3.81
N SER A 70 -11.15 -0.24 3.93
CA SER A 70 -12.34 -0.29 3.10
C SER A 70 -12.00 -0.09 1.61
N PRO A 71 -12.88 -0.52 0.68
CA PRO A 71 -12.65 -0.31 -0.75
C PRO A 71 -12.42 1.17 -1.11
N LEU A 72 -13.08 2.09 -0.41
CA LEU A 72 -12.94 3.53 -0.66
C LEU A 72 -11.58 4.05 -0.17
N GLU A 73 -11.12 3.63 1.00
CA GLU A 73 -9.78 3.97 1.51
C GLU A 73 -8.68 3.40 0.60
N GLN A 74 -8.86 2.20 0.05
CA GLN A 74 -7.92 1.63 -0.93
C GLN A 74 -7.84 2.49 -2.20
N VAL A 75 -8.96 3.02 -2.68
CA VAL A 75 -8.98 3.95 -3.82
C VAL A 75 -8.24 5.25 -3.48
N VAL A 76 -8.52 5.86 -2.33
CA VAL A 76 -7.86 7.10 -1.87
C VAL A 76 -6.34 6.88 -1.75
N LEU A 77 -5.90 5.76 -1.17
CA LEU A 77 -4.49 5.42 -1.06
C LEU A 77 -3.82 5.32 -2.45
N ALA A 78 -4.46 4.62 -3.38
CA ALA A 78 -3.95 4.45 -4.74
C ALA A 78 -3.84 5.79 -5.48
N GLU A 79 -4.83 6.68 -5.32
CA GLU A 79 -4.80 8.03 -5.90
C GLU A 79 -3.63 8.86 -5.36
N GLU A 80 -3.41 8.85 -4.04
CA GLU A 80 -2.35 9.64 -3.43
C GLU A 80 -0.96 9.08 -3.76
N PHE A 81 -0.80 7.75 -3.87
CA PHE A 81 0.44 7.13 -4.33
C PHE A 81 0.73 7.48 -5.79
N ALA A 82 -0.28 7.43 -6.65
CA ALA A 82 -0.16 7.85 -8.05
C ALA A 82 0.20 9.34 -8.16
N ARG A 83 -0.42 10.20 -7.35
CA ARG A 83 -0.14 11.65 -7.31
C ARG A 83 1.28 11.95 -6.85
N ALA A 84 1.78 11.22 -5.84
CA ALA A 84 3.15 11.35 -5.36
C ALA A 84 4.17 10.66 -6.27
N GLY A 85 3.70 9.86 -7.24
CA GLY A 85 4.55 9.07 -8.11
C GLY A 85 5.40 8.10 -7.31
N VAL A 86 4.83 7.42 -6.31
CA VAL A 86 5.51 6.38 -5.52
C VAL A 86 4.94 5.00 -5.87
N PRO A 87 5.74 3.93 -5.79
CA PRO A 87 5.25 2.58 -6.06
C PRO A 87 4.32 2.11 -4.93
N ALA A 88 3.27 1.37 -5.26
CA ALA A 88 2.34 0.79 -4.28
C ALA A 88 2.86 -0.49 -3.61
N GLY A 89 4.08 -0.91 -3.95
CA GLY A 89 4.71 -2.15 -3.52
C GLY A 89 5.77 -2.58 -4.53
N THR A 90 6.31 -3.77 -4.34
CA THR A 90 7.32 -4.36 -5.24
C THR A 90 6.69 -5.30 -6.27
N GLU A 91 7.46 -5.74 -7.27
CA GLU A 91 6.95 -6.71 -8.25
C GLU A 91 6.51 -8.03 -7.59
N ASN A 92 7.18 -8.41 -6.50
CA ASN A 92 6.84 -9.61 -5.75
C ASN A 92 5.54 -9.49 -4.95
N ASP A 93 5.18 -8.28 -4.49
CA ASP A 93 3.98 -8.06 -3.67
C ASP A 93 2.70 -8.28 -4.50
N ILE A 94 2.75 -8.06 -5.82
CA ILE A 94 1.63 -8.39 -6.72
C ILE A 94 1.30 -9.89 -6.67
N PHE A 95 2.33 -10.74 -6.68
CA PHE A 95 2.12 -12.19 -6.64
C PHE A 95 1.89 -12.70 -5.22
N GLY A 96 2.69 -12.24 -4.26
CA GLY A 96 2.61 -12.69 -2.87
C GLY A 96 1.35 -12.19 -2.17
N ILE A 97 1.10 -10.88 -2.19
CA ILE A 97 0.02 -10.25 -1.44
C ILE A 97 -1.29 -10.30 -2.25
N ASN A 98 -1.27 -9.74 -3.46
CA ASN A 98 -2.52 -9.51 -4.20
C ASN A 98 -3.10 -10.79 -4.80
N LEU A 99 -2.26 -11.71 -5.25
CA LEU A 99 -2.72 -12.96 -5.84
C LEU A 99 -2.79 -14.09 -4.81
N LEU A 100 -1.64 -14.52 -4.28
CA LEU A 100 -1.55 -15.72 -3.45
C LEU A 100 -2.20 -15.53 -2.08
N GLY A 101 -1.87 -14.46 -1.36
CA GLY A 101 -2.41 -14.26 -0.02
C GLY A 101 -3.92 -13.96 -0.02
N ASN A 102 -4.45 -13.19 -0.98
CA ASN A 102 -5.90 -13.07 -1.15
C ASN A 102 -6.58 -14.42 -1.46
N THR A 103 -5.96 -15.25 -2.30
CA THR A 103 -6.46 -16.61 -2.57
C THR A 103 -6.48 -17.44 -1.29
N LEU A 104 -5.44 -17.34 -0.46
CA LEU A 104 -5.34 -18.06 0.80
C LEU A 104 -6.36 -17.57 1.83
N ILE A 105 -6.60 -16.26 1.93
CA ILE A 105 -7.62 -15.70 2.83
C ILE A 105 -9.01 -16.21 2.47
N VAL A 106 -9.33 -16.35 1.18
CA VAL A 106 -10.64 -16.82 0.72
C VAL A 106 -10.78 -18.34 0.81
N TRP A 107 -9.78 -19.11 0.39
CA TRP A 107 -9.89 -20.56 0.17
C TRP A 107 -9.06 -21.42 1.11
N GLY A 108 -8.12 -20.83 1.84
CA GLY A 108 -7.24 -21.54 2.76
C GLY A 108 -7.97 -22.04 4.00
N THR A 109 -7.40 -23.06 4.64
CA THR A 109 -7.82 -23.44 6.00
C THR A 109 -7.35 -22.40 7.01
N GLU A 110 -7.99 -22.32 8.18
CA GLU A 110 -7.53 -21.41 9.24
C GLU A 110 -6.09 -21.67 9.69
N GLU A 111 -5.62 -22.92 9.61
CA GLU A 111 -4.22 -23.25 9.85
C GLU A 111 -3.29 -22.61 8.81
N GLN A 112 -3.66 -22.67 7.52
CA GLN A 112 -2.86 -22.08 6.46
C GLN A 112 -2.83 -20.55 6.57
N LYS A 113 -3.98 -19.90 6.79
CA LYS A 113 -4.09 -18.44 6.93
C LYS A 113 -3.32 -17.88 8.12
N ARG A 114 -3.14 -18.66 9.19
CA ARG A 114 -2.35 -18.26 10.37
C ARG A 114 -0.86 -18.53 10.19
N ARG A 115 -0.50 -19.48 9.33
CA ARG A 115 0.88 -19.90 9.12
C ARG A 115 1.63 -19.03 8.11
N PHE A 116 0.92 -18.55 7.10
CA PHE A 116 1.47 -17.80 5.95
C PHE A 116 0.79 -16.45 5.85
#